data_AF-A0A7Y2U6V8-F1
#
_entry.id   AF-A0A7Y2U6V8-F1
#
_cell.length_a   1.000
_cell.length_b   1.000
_cell.length_c   1.000
_cell.angle_alpha   90.00
_cell.angle_beta   90.00
_cell.angle_gamma   90.00
#
_symmetry.space_group_name_H-M   'P 1'
#
loop_
_entity.id
_entity.type
_entity.pdbx_description
1 polymer ?
#
loop_
_entity_poly.entity_id
_entity_poly.type
_entity_poly.pdbx_seq_one_letter_code
_entity_poly.pdbx_strand_id
1 'polypeptide(L)'
;MEIPYVVEPRKDTGLNNSKIAIWLFLASEVMLFGGLFSGYIFLRIFADYPWPERTLPVLPGLINTFVLIGSSVTVVFAWVSLKLRQWRKFQIYMSITIICAALFMVLKGIEYNAKFHHQAIRLDDYTVVEGHAYAQDGSHDKKKPVKNLNITAESIEIDLDRVDDAYYETMGKQYDQAKFILSDDVQIAKDKVLKKGTAISKELLDEAKSYYKNALAHNSNIDIELGRKAWKAMKAKYPEKKYYEIVEGGKTLKEATSAYLKTLKEEQKDNYRVVTPSLTFVPSSGSALITVNPYWGRLSNPRQGAKGTLTLKDETLITGIT
;
A
#
# COMPACT_ATOMS: atom_id res chain seq x y z
N MET A 1 21.93 57.89 -0.89
CA MET A 1 21.18 57.48 0.31
C MET A 1 21.72 56.12 0.71
N GLU A 2 22.53 56.04 1.77
CA GLU A 2 22.99 54.74 2.29
C GLU A 2 21.87 54.14 3.13
N ILE A 3 21.49 52.89 2.83
CA ILE A 3 20.49 52.18 3.61
C ILE A 3 21.16 51.72 4.91
N PRO A 4 20.66 52.09 6.10
CA PRO A 4 21.29 51.75 7.36
C PRO A 4 21.32 50.23 7.60
N TYR A 5 22.38 49.74 8.26
CA TYR A 5 22.60 48.34 8.66
C TYR A 5 22.75 47.31 7.53
N VAL A 6 23.21 47.75 6.35
CA VAL A 6 23.58 46.84 5.25
C VAL A 6 24.95 46.19 5.51
N VAL A 7 25.93 46.99 5.92
CA VAL A 7 27.30 46.53 6.19
C VAL A 7 27.55 46.41 7.70
N GLU A 8 27.08 47.38 8.47
CA GLU A 8 27.26 47.40 9.92
C GLU A 8 26.20 46.53 10.63
N PRO A 9 26.61 45.73 11.63
CA PRO A 9 25.68 44.95 12.43
C PRO A 9 24.82 45.87 13.31
N ARG A 10 23.54 45.50 13.50
CA ARG A 10 22.69 46.18 14.50
C ARG A 10 23.23 45.94 15.90
N LYS A 11 23.15 46.95 16.76
CA LYS A 11 23.60 46.85 18.16
C LYS A 11 22.81 45.80 18.96
N ASP A 12 21.52 45.66 18.68
CA ASP A 12 20.64 44.77 19.44
C ASP A 12 20.82 43.28 19.09
N THR A 13 21.10 42.98 17.82
CA THR A 13 21.15 41.60 17.31
C THR A 13 22.54 41.13 16.89
N GLY A 14 23.52 42.03 16.74
CA GLY A 14 24.86 41.72 16.23
C GLY A 14 24.89 41.28 14.76
N LEU A 15 23.76 41.39 14.04
CA LEU A 15 23.60 40.93 12.66
C LEU A 15 23.26 42.10 11.74
N ASN A 16 23.69 42.01 10.47
CA ASN A 16 23.26 42.94 9.44
C ASN A 16 21.88 42.54 8.88
N ASN A 17 21.20 43.49 8.23
CA ASN A 17 19.87 43.24 7.66
C ASN A 17 19.87 42.08 6.66
N SER A 18 20.93 41.91 5.88
CA SER A 18 21.06 40.82 4.89
C SER A 18 21.10 39.43 5.53
N LYS A 19 21.82 39.24 6.65
CA LYS A 19 21.83 37.95 7.34
C LYS A 19 20.48 37.61 7.95
N ILE A 20 19.80 38.60 8.55
CA ILE A 20 18.46 38.41 9.11
C ILE A 20 17.47 38.01 8.00
N ALA A 21 17.54 38.67 6.85
CA ALA A 21 16.70 38.32 5.70
C ALA A 21 16.95 36.88 5.21
N ILE A 22 18.21 36.43 5.13
CA ILE A 22 18.53 35.04 4.77
C ILE A 22 18.01 34.05 5.81
N TRP A 23 18.12 34.35 7.12
CA TRP A 23 17.55 33.49 8.16
C TRP A 23 16.03 33.37 8.06
N LEU A 24 15.31 34.46 7.83
CA LEU A 24 13.87 34.45 7.64
C LEU A 24 13.46 33.69 6.37
N PHE A 25 14.20 33.88 5.27
CA PHE A 25 13.99 33.14 4.03
C PHE A 25 14.18 31.63 4.24
N LEU A 26 15.29 31.21 4.88
CA LEU A 26 15.53 29.80 5.20
C LEU A 26 14.44 29.20 6.09
N ALA A 27 13.94 29.96 7.07
CA ALA A 27 12.82 29.51 7.91
C ALA A 27 11.54 29.26 7.09
N SER A 28 11.24 30.13 6.12
CA SER A 28 10.08 29.93 5.23
C SER A 28 10.22 28.70 4.32
N GLU A 29 11.41 28.42 3.80
CA GLU A 29 11.68 27.22 3.01
C GLU A 29 11.51 25.94 3.85
N VAL A 30 11.98 25.93 5.10
CA VAL A 30 11.76 24.80 6.02
C VAL A 30 10.28 24.55 6.26
N MET A 31 9.46 25.60 6.41
CA MET A 31 8.01 25.46 6.54
C MET A 31 7.37 24.92 5.26
N LEU A 32 7.80 25.38 4.08
CA LEU A 32 7.33 24.91 2.78
C LEU A 32 7.61 23.41 2.60
N PHE A 33 8.86 22.98 2.82
CA PHE A 33 9.21 21.56 2.74
C PHE A 33 8.55 20.73 3.84
N GLY A 34 8.36 21.29 5.04
CA GLY A 34 7.59 20.66 6.11
C GLY A 34 6.16 20.33 5.70
N GLY A 35 5.49 21.25 5.00
CA GLY A 35 4.16 21.02 4.43
C GLY A 35 4.17 19.92 3.36
N LEU A 36 5.13 19.95 2.43
CA LEU A 36 5.26 18.94 1.37
C LEU A 36 5.55 17.54 1.94
N PHE A 37 6.44 17.43 2.93
CA PHE A 37 6.73 16.15 3.59
C PHE A 37 5.53 15.63 4.38
N SER A 38 4.80 16.51 5.07
CA SER A 38 3.58 16.13 5.79
C SER A 38 2.52 15.61 4.82
N GLY A 39 2.33 16.26 3.67
CA GLY A 39 1.44 15.80 2.62
C GLY A 39 1.85 14.43 2.06
N TYR A 40 3.14 14.22 1.80
CA TYR A 40 3.66 12.92 1.38
C TYR A 40 3.40 11.82 2.42
N ILE A 41 3.68 12.07 3.70
CA ILE A 41 3.47 11.10 4.78
C ILE A 41 1.98 10.78 4.91
N PHE A 42 1.12 11.80 4.87
CA PHE A 42 -0.33 11.62 4.93
C PHE A 42 -0.82 10.73 3.78
N LEU A 43 -0.46 11.05 2.54
CA LEU A 43 -0.80 10.24 1.37
C LEU A 43 -0.25 8.82 1.48
N ARG A 44 0.94 8.64 2.04
CA ARG A 44 1.56 7.33 2.18
C ARG A 44 0.89 6.45 3.24
N ILE A 45 0.43 7.02 4.35
CA ILE A 45 -0.23 6.28 5.42
C ILE A 45 -1.65 5.89 5.04
N PHE A 46 -2.35 6.77 4.31
CA PHE A 46 -3.76 6.58 3.95
C PHE A 46 -3.99 6.08 2.52
N ALA A 47 -2.94 5.76 1.77
CA ALA A 47 -3.10 5.14 0.46
C ALA A 47 -3.53 3.69 0.59
N ASP A 48 -4.61 3.33 -0.09
CA ASP A 48 -5.00 1.95 -0.32
C ASP A 48 -3.93 1.24 -1.17
N TYR A 49 -3.64 -0.02 -0.81
CA TYR A 49 -2.60 -0.84 -1.43
C TYR A 49 -2.90 -1.10 -2.92
N PRO A 50 -1.89 -1.19 -3.82
CA PRO A 50 -0.45 -1.11 -3.58
C PRO A 50 0.15 0.29 -3.77
N TRP A 51 0.91 0.76 -2.76
CA TRP A 51 1.83 1.88 -2.93
C TRP A 51 2.99 1.46 -3.85
N PRO A 52 3.50 2.34 -4.74
CA PRO A 52 4.66 2.04 -5.57
C PRO A 52 5.89 1.80 -4.69
N GLU A 53 6.16 0.54 -4.38
CA GLU A 53 7.32 0.09 -3.64
C GLU A 53 8.35 -0.47 -4.63
N ARG A 54 9.48 0.24 -4.77
CA ARG A 54 10.74 -0.19 -5.41
C ARG A 54 10.91 0.06 -6.92
N THR A 55 10.64 1.28 -7.38
CA THR A 55 10.92 1.67 -8.78
C THR A 55 12.08 2.67 -8.91
N LEU A 56 12.72 3.05 -7.80
CA LEU A 56 13.87 3.96 -7.83
C LEU A 56 15.20 3.21 -7.65
N PRO A 57 16.14 3.30 -8.61
CA PRO A 57 17.49 2.82 -8.40
C PRO A 57 18.16 3.64 -7.29
N VAL A 58 18.54 2.99 -6.19
CA VAL A 58 19.10 3.66 -4.99
C VAL A 58 20.50 4.18 -5.26
N LEU A 59 21.28 3.49 -6.09
CA LEU A 59 22.70 3.76 -6.30
C LEU A 59 22.97 5.12 -6.98
N PRO A 60 22.28 5.51 -8.08
CA PRO A 60 22.43 6.86 -8.66
C PRO A 60 22.02 7.98 -7.70
N GLY A 61 20.96 7.78 -6.91
CA GLY A 61 20.52 8.74 -5.90
C GLY A 61 21.55 8.93 -4.78
N LEU A 62 22.18 7.84 -4.35
CA LEU A 62 23.22 7.84 -3.33
C LEU A 62 24.47 8.60 -3.81
N ILE A 63 24.95 8.33 -5.02
CA ILE A 63 26.10 9.05 -5.60
C ILE A 63 25.83 10.56 -5.67
N ASN A 64 24.65 10.95 -6.16
CA ASN A 64 24.24 12.36 -6.22
C ASN A 64 24.23 13.03 -4.83
N THR A 65 23.82 12.30 -3.81
CA THR A 65 23.81 12.79 -2.43
C THR A 65 25.23 13.07 -1.94
N PHE A 66 26.17 12.16 -2.19
CA PHE A 66 27.58 12.37 -1.86
C PHE A 66 28.19 13.57 -2.61
N VAL A 67 27.83 13.77 -3.89
CA VAL A 67 28.28 14.93 -4.67
C VAL A 67 27.79 16.25 -4.05
N LEU A 68 26.52 16.32 -3.62
CA LEU A 68 25.99 17.51 -2.96
C LEU A 68 26.64 17.77 -1.59
N ILE A 69 26.83 16.73 -0.78
CA ILE A 69 27.50 16.86 0.52
C ILE A 69 28.94 17.35 0.31
N GLY A 70 29.68 16.74 -0.62
CA GLY A 70 31.04 17.18 -0.99
C GLY A 70 31.08 18.64 -1.47
N SER A 71 30.09 19.07 -2.25
CA SER A 71 29.96 20.46 -2.71
C SER A 71 29.72 21.45 -1.56
N SER A 72 29.00 21.07 -0.50
CA SER A 72 28.82 21.95 0.66
C SER A 72 30.14 22.19 1.42
N VAL A 73 30.99 21.17 1.51
CA VAL A 73 32.33 21.27 2.12
C VAL A 73 33.22 22.21 1.32
N THR A 74 33.17 22.18 -0.02
CA THR A 74 33.99 23.09 -0.85
C THR A 74 33.55 24.54 -0.71
N VAL A 75 32.26 24.83 -0.48
CA VAL A 75 31.78 26.19 -0.16
C VAL A 75 32.36 26.71 1.16
N VAL A 76 32.42 25.87 2.19
CA VAL A 76 33.03 26.23 3.48
C VAL A 76 34.52 26.57 3.29
N PHE A 77 35.26 25.75 2.53
CA PHE A 77 36.67 26.03 2.23
C PHE A 77 36.88 27.29 1.38
N ALA A 78 35.95 27.58 0.45
CA ALA A 78 35.96 28.84 -0.28
C ALA A 78 35.79 30.03 0.67
N TRP A 79 34.83 29.97 1.60
CA TRP A 79 34.61 31.01 2.59
C TRP A 79 35.82 31.22 3.52
N VAL A 80 36.43 30.14 4.02
CA VAL A 80 37.65 30.21 4.83
C VAL A 80 38.81 30.82 4.03
N SER A 81 38.99 30.42 2.77
CA SER A 81 40.03 30.97 1.89
C SER A 81 39.83 32.48 1.66
N LEU A 82 38.59 32.94 1.53
CA LEU A 82 38.25 34.35 1.42
C LEU A 82 38.60 35.11 2.72
N LYS A 83 38.30 34.53 3.89
CA LYS A 83 38.68 35.10 5.20
C LYS A 83 40.19 35.19 5.38
N LEU A 84 40.95 34.21 4.90
CA LEU A 84 42.41 34.20 4.90
C LEU A 84 43.03 35.05 3.77
N ARG A 85 42.22 35.80 3.01
CA ARG A 85 42.64 36.64 1.86
C ARG A 85 43.34 35.85 0.74
N GLN A 86 43.10 34.55 0.64
CA GLN A 86 43.67 33.67 -0.38
C GLN A 86 42.75 33.59 -1.61
N TRP A 87 42.74 34.65 -2.42
CA TRP A 87 41.82 34.81 -3.55
C TRP A 87 41.85 33.66 -4.56
N ARG A 88 43.05 33.20 -4.95
CA ARG A 88 43.19 32.07 -5.89
C ARG A 88 42.54 30.79 -5.38
N LYS A 89 42.65 30.49 -4.08
CA LYS A 89 42.03 29.30 -3.49
C LYS A 89 40.52 29.43 -3.40
N PHE A 90 40.01 30.63 -3.07
CA PHE A 90 38.58 30.92 -3.13
C PHE A 90 38.01 30.63 -4.53
N GLN A 91 38.68 31.11 -5.59
CA GLN A 91 38.26 30.86 -6.98
C GLN A 91 38.22 29.36 -7.29
N ILE A 92 39.28 28.61 -6.94
CA ILE A 92 39.33 27.16 -7.18
C ILE A 92 38.20 26.42 -6.46
N TYR A 93 38.01 26.66 -5.16
CA TYR A 93 36.97 25.98 -4.40
C TYR A 93 35.56 26.32 -4.89
N MET A 94 35.32 27.57 -5.30
CA MET A 94 34.04 27.99 -5.86
C MET A 94 33.79 27.42 -7.26
N SER A 95 34.82 27.32 -8.09
CA SER A 95 34.72 26.61 -9.38
C SER A 95 34.38 25.14 -9.18
N ILE A 96 34.97 24.47 -8.19
CA ILE A 96 34.64 23.07 -7.86
C ILE A 96 33.17 22.94 -7.45
N THR A 97 32.65 23.83 -6.58
CA THR A 97 31.23 23.85 -6.20
C THR A 97 30.31 23.96 -7.42
N ILE A 98 30.62 24.86 -8.35
CA ILE A 98 29.82 25.06 -9.57
C ILE A 98 29.85 23.80 -10.46
N ILE A 99 31.01 23.17 -10.61
CA ILE A 99 31.14 21.92 -11.38
C ILE A 99 30.33 20.80 -10.73
N CYS A 100 30.38 20.66 -9.41
CA CYS A 100 29.58 19.67 -8.69
C CYS A 100 28.07 19.93 -8.85
N ALA A 101 27.64 21.20 -8.84
CA ALA A 101 26.25 21.57 -9.09
C ALA A 101 25.81 21.24 -10.52
N ALA A 102 26.65 21.52 -11.52
CA ALA A 102 26.39 21.17 -12.92
C ALA A 102 26.30 19.64 -13.11
N LEU A 103 27.21 18.88 -12.49
CA LEU A 103 27.18 17.42 -12.50
C LEU A 103 25.88 16.88 -11.89
N PHE A 104 25.47 17.42 -10.73
CA PHE A 104 24.21 17.05 -10.09
C PHE A 104 23.00 17.32 -11.01
N MET A 105 22.96 18.49 -11.65
CA MET A 105 21.90 18.86 -12.59
C MET A 105 21.82 17.92 -13.79
N VAL A 106 22.96 17.53 -14.38
CA VAL A 106 23.01 16.59 -15.50
C VAL A 106 22.50 15.21 -15.08
N LEU A 107 22.97 14.69 -13.95
CA LEU A 107 22.56 13.38 -13.44
C LEU A 107 21.06 13.36 -13.12
N LYS A 108 20.53 14.45 -12.54
CA LYS A 108 19.08 14.59 -12.32
C LYS A 108 18.29 14.76 -13.60
N GLY A 109 18.83 15.49 -14.58
CA GLY A 109 18.21 15.62 -15.90
C GLY A 109 18.04 14.28 -16.60
N ILE A 110 19.07 13.42 -16.55
CA ILE A 110 19.00 12.06 -17.12
C ILE A 110 17.99 11.20 -16.35
N GLU A 111 18.02 11.23 -15.01
CA GLU A 111 17.08 10.47 -14.17
C GLU A 111 15.62 10.89 -14.42
N TYR A 112 15.37 12.21 -14.54
CA TYR A 112 14.05 12.74 -14.84
C TYR A 112 13.62 12.45 -16.26
N ASN A 113 14.50 12.59 -17.25
CA ASN A 113 14.18 12.23 -18.62
C ASN A 113 13.79 10.75 -18.70
N ALA A 114 14.56 9.85 -18.09
CA ALA A 114 14.21 8.45 -17.98
C ALA A 114 12.83 8.28 -17.32
N LYS A 115 12.56 8.96 -16.19
CA LYS A 115 11.26 8.88 -15.50
C LYS A 115 10.09 9.44 -16.29
N PHE A 116 10.26 10.48 -17.09
CA PHE A 116 9.20 11.00 -17.97
C PHE A 116 8.88 10.04 -19.12
N HIS A 117 9.84 9.22 -19.53
CA HIS A 117 9.65 8.15 -20.52
C HIS A 117 9.16 6.82 -19.90
N HIS A 118 9.13 6.71 -18.57
CA HIS A 118 8.42 5.64 -17.87
C HIS A 118 6.99 6.11 -17.60
N GLN A 119 6.02 5.40 -18.14
CA GLN A 119 4.62 5.67 -17.91
C GLN A 119 4.05 4.63 -16.96
N ALA A 120 3.39 5.13 -15.92
CA ALA A 120 2.62 4.33 -14.99
C ALA A 120 1.16 4.42 -15.44
N ILE A 121 0.62 3.36 -16.04
CA ILE A 121 -0.81 3.29 -16.34
C ILE A 121 -1.49 2.79 -15.07
N ARG A 122 -2.38 3.62 -14.53
CA ARG A 122 -3.27 3.22 -13.44
C ARG A 122 -4.49 2.58 -14.07
N LEU A 123 -4.68 1.30 -13.83
CA LEU A 123 -5.88 0.57 -14.25
C LEU A 123 -7.04 0.93 -13.30
N ASP A 124 -8.27 0.63 -13.72
CA ASP A 124 -9.49 0.96 -12.97
C ASP A 124 -9.58 0.22 -11.62
N ASP A 125 -8.75 -0.79 -11.39
CA ASP A 125 -8.55 -1.55 -10.15
C ASP A 125 -7.50 -0.92 -9.20
N TYR A 126 -7.01 0.29 -9.52
CA TYR A 126 -5.93 1.00 -8.83
C TYR A 126 -4.54 0.36 -8.93
N THR A 127 -4.37 -0.73 -9.67
CA THR A 127 -3.05 -1.28 -9.95
C THR A 127 -2.28 -0.36 -10.88
N VAL A 128 -1.00 -0.20 -10.58
CA VAL A 128 -0.09 0.64 -11.36
C VAL A 128 0.81 -0.28 -12.16
N VAL A 129 0.54 -0.38 -13.45
CA VAL A 129 1.40 -1.08 -14.41
C VAL A 129 2.39 -0.05 -14.95
N GLU A 130 3.63 -0.14 -14.48
CA GLU A 130 4.71 0.68 -15.02
C GLU A 130 5.27 0.04 -16.30
N GLY A 131 5.38 0.83 -17.36
CA GLY A 131 5.90 0.41 -18.65
C GLY A 131 6.51 1.59 -19.42
N HIS A 132 7.11 1.28 -20.56
CA HIS A 132 7.59 2.30 -21.50
C HIS A 132 6.50 2.58 -22.53
N ALA A 133 6.33 3.84 -22.92
CA ALA A 133 5.44 4.23 -24.02
C ALA A 133 5.87 3.64 -25.39
N TYR A 134 7.12 3.16 -25.45
CA TYR A 134 7.73 2.55 -26.62
C TYR A 134 8.26 1.15 -26.27
N ALA A 135 8.32 0.26 -27.25
CA ALA A 135 8.93 -1.06 -27.06
C ALA A 135 10.36 -0.90 -26.54
N GLN A 136 10.66 -1.48 -25.38
CA GLN A 136 11.99 -1.42 -24.79
C GLN A 136 12.96 -2.28 -25.62
N ASP A 137 13.69 -1.62 -26.51
CA ASP A 137 14.80 -2.24 -27.21
C ASP A 137 16.03 -2.26 -26.28
N GLY A 138 16.50 -3.46 -25.96
CA GLY A 138 17.70 -3.64 -25.13
C GLY A 138 17.50 -3.89 -23.64
N SER A 139 16.30 -4.22 -23.16
CA SER A 139 16.18 -4.79 -21.80
C SER A 139 17.07 -6.04 -21.68
N HIS A 140 18.10 -5.96 -20.84
CA HIS A 140 18.94 -7.08 -20.41
C HIS A 140 18.13 -8.21 -19.74
N ASP A 141 16.81 -8.05 -19.58
CA ASP A 141 15.90 -9.05 -19.01
C ASP A 141 15.14 -9.89 -20.05
N LYS A 142 15.30 -9.64 -21.36
CA LYS A 142 14.70 -10.52 -22.40
C LYS A 142 15.24 -11.96 -22.39
N LYS A 143 16.28 -12.26 -21.60
CA LYS A 143 16.96 -13.57 -21.55
C LYS A 143 16.93 -14.28 -20.20
N LYS A 144 16.31 -13.73 -19.15
CA LYS A 144 16.06 -14.52 -17.95
C LYS A 144 14.70 -15.21 -18.13
N PRO A 145 14.63 -16.55 -18.11
CA PRO A 145 13.33 -17.19 -18.09
C PRO A 145 12.57 -16.64 -16.87
N VAL A 146 11.37 -16.10 -17.11
CA VAL A 146 10.45 -15.75 -16.02
C VAL A 146 10.30 -17.04 -15.22
N LYS A 147 10.86 -17.08 -14.00
CA LYS A 147 10.78 -18.27 -13.15
C LYS A 147 9.34 -18.37 -12.70
N ASN A 148 8.52 -19.10 -13.44
CA ASN A 148 7.19 -19.41 -12.96
C ASN A 148 7.30 -20.29 -11.72
N LEU A 149 6.46 -20.01 -10.74
CA LEU A 149 6.27 -20.90 -9.60
C LEU A 149 5.25 -21.95 -10.03
N ASN A 150 5.65 -23.20 -9.99
CA ASN A 150 4.80 -24.33 -10.32
C ASN A 150 4.36 -24.97 -9.02
N ILE A 151 3.06 -25.13 -8.83
CA ILE A 151 2.49 -25.75 -7.63
C ILE A 151 1.61 -26.89 -8.09
N THR A 152 1.87 -28.08 -7.59
CA THR A 152 0.92 -29.19 -7.68
C THR A 152 -0.17 -28.95 -6.64
N ALA A 153 -1.20 -28.21 -7.03
CA ALA A 153 -2.30 -27.79 -6.19
C ALA A 153 -3.25 -28.95 -5.89
N GLU A 154 -3.55 -29.12 -4.61
CA GLU A 154 -4.55 -30.05 -4.06
C GLU A 154 -5.89 -29.34 -3.85
N SER A 155 -5.85 -28.08 -3.46
CA SER A 155 -7.04 -27.23 -3.30
C SER A 155 -6.74 -25.77 -3.62
N ILE A 156 -7.79 -25.07 -4.02
CA ILE A 156 -7.80 -23.62 -4.21
C ILE A 156 -8.95 -23.07 -3.37
N GLU A 157 -8.66 -22.16 -2.47
CA GLU A 157 -9.67 -21.41 -1.72
C GLU A 157 -9.70 -19.99 -2.25
N ILE A 158 -10.85 -19.55 -2.75
CA ILE A 158 -11.06 -18.25 -3.36
C ILE A 158 -11.84 -17.38 -2.38
N ASP A 159 -11.27 -16.22 -2.00
CA ASP A 159 -11.91 -15.27 -1.09
C ASP A 159 -12.86 -14.32 -1.84
N LEU A 160 -14.17 -14.43 -1.57
CA LEU A 160 -15.24 -13.70 -2.27
C LEU A 160 -15.23 -12.19 -2.01
N ASP A 161 -14.54 -11.69 -0.98
CA ASP A 161 -14.43 -10.25 -0.74
C ASP A 161 -13.46 -9.60 -1.73
N ARG A 162 -12.34 -10.30 -1.99
CA ARG A 162 -11.18 -9.75 -2.72
C ARG A 162 -10.92 -10.36 -4.10
N VAL A 163 -11.70 -11.36 -4.56
CA VAL A 163 -11.56 -11.90 -5.93
C VAL A 163 -11.55 -10.77 -6.95
N ASP A 164 -10.48 -10.70 -7.71
CA ASP A 164 -10.31 -9.76 -8.81
C ASP A 164 -10.36 -10.51 -10.14
N ASP A 165 -11.08 -9.95 -11.11
CA ASP A 165 -11.26 -10.48 -12.45
C ASP A 165 -9.93 -10.77 -13.14
N ALA A 166 -8.88 -9.97 -12.85
CA ALA A 166 -7.55 -10.14 -13.43
C ALA A 166 -6.92 -11.51 -13.08
N TYR A 167 -7.14 -12.03 -11.87
CA TYR A 167 -6.65 -13.35 -11.48
C TYR A 167 -7.44 -14.45 -12.18
N TYR A 168 -8.76 -14.28 -12.34
CA TYR A 168 -9.57 -15.26 -13.06
C TYR A 168 -9.22 -15.30 -14.55
N GLU A 169 -8.96 -14.17 -15.21
CA GLU A 169 -8.58 -14.15 -16.62
C GLU A 169 -7.25 -14.88 -16.90
N THR A 170 -6.33 -14.81 -15.95
CA THR A 170 -5.00 -15.43 -16.06
C THR A 170 -5.00 -16.90 -15.62
N MET A 171 -5.77 -17.25 -14.59
CA MET A 171 -5.79 -18.57 -13.99
C MET A 171 -6.96 -19.44 -14.46
N GLY A 172 -8.04 -18.84 -14.94
CA GLY A 172 -9.28 -19.52 -15.34
C GLY A 172 -9.05 -20.62 -16.38
N LYS A 173 -8.16 -20.38 -17.36
CA LYS A 173 -7.77 -21.42 -18.33
C LYS A 173 -7.14 -22.64 -17.67
N GLN A 174 -6.32 -22.43 -16.64
CA GLN A 174 -5.70 -23.52 -15.88
C GLN A 174 -6.74 -24.23 -15.01
N TYR A 175 -7.69 -23.47 -14.45
CA TYR A 175 -8.80 -24.02 -13.67
C TYR A 175 -9.72 -24.92 -14.50
N ASP A 176 -10.07 -24.47 -15.70
CA ASP A 176 -10.89 -25.22 -16.66
C ASP A 176 -10.18 -26.49 -17.14
N GLN A 177 -8.89 -26.39 -17.47
CA GLN A 177 -8.06 -27.53 -17.89
C GLN A 177 -7.94 -28.59 -16.80
N ALA A 178 -7.74 -28.16 -15.56
CA ALA A 178 -7.64 -29.03 -14.40
C ALA A 178 -9.01 -29.49 -13.85
N LYS A 179 -10.11 -28.94 -14.38
CA LYS A 179 -11.49 -29.23 -13.97
C LYS A 179 -11.64 -29.12 -12.45
N PHE A 180 -11.35 -27.93 -11.93
CA PHE A 180 -11.59 -27.62 -10.52
C PHE A 180 -13.09 -27.58 -10.23
N ILE A 181 -13.50 -28.29 -9.18
CA ILE A 181 -14.88 -28.45 -8.75
C ILE A 181 -15.02 -28.09 -7.28
N LEU A 182 -16.21 -27.62 -6.88
CA LEU A 182 -16.49 -27.26 -5.50
C LEU A 182 -16.32 -28.47 -4.57
N SER A 183 -15.61 -28.30 -3.45
CA SER A 183 -15.26 -29.39 -2.52
C SER A 183 -16.46 -29.93 -1.76
N ASP A 184 -17.39 -29.05 -1.39
CA ASP A 184 -18.51 -29.32 -0.49
C ASP A 184 -19.76 -28.55 -0.94
N ASP A 185 -20.92 -28.91 -0.38
CA ASP A 185 -22.14 -28.14 -0.57
C ASP A 185 -22.02 -26.82 0.20
N VAL A 186 -22.13 -25.69 -0.50
CA VAL A 186 -21.94 -24.37 0.09
C VAL A 186 -23.23 -23.56 -0.01
N GLN A 187 -23.79 -23.21 1.15
CA GLN A 187 -24.95 -22.33 1.21
C GLN A 187 -24.50 -20.88 1.00
N ILE A 188 -24.97 -20.25 -0.08
CA ILE A 188 -24.64 -18.84 -0.40
C ILE A 188 -25.81 -17.90 -0.09
N ALA A 189 -27.02 -18.43 0.02
CA ALA A 189 -28.21 -17.70 0.47
C ALA A 189 -29.17 -18.65 1.19
N LYS A 190 -30.22 -18.09 1.82
CA LYS A 190 -31.21 -18.87 2.58
C LYS A 190 -31.89 -19.96 1.73
N ASP A 191 -32.10 -19.66 0.46
CA ASP A 191 -32.77 -20.48 -0.55
C ASP A 191 -31.82 -21.03 -1.63
N LYS A 192 -30.52 -20.74 -1.53
CA LYS A 192 -29.54 -21.09 -2.58
C LYS A 192 -28.32 -21.80 -2.02
N VAL A 193 -28.11 -23.02 -2.50
CA VAL A 193 -26.98 -23.89 -2.16
C VAL A 193 -26.25 -24.25 -3.45
N LEU A 194 -24.96 -23.95 -3.51
CA LEU A 194 -24.06 -24.46 -4.52
C LEU A 194 -23.73 -25.91 -4.20
N LYS A 195 -23.93 -26.81 -5.16
CA LYS A 195 -23.70 -28.23 -4.94
C LYS A 195 -22.23 -28.58 -5.11
N LYS A 196 -21.77 -29.53 -4.31
CA LYS A 196 -20.49 -30.21 -4.49
C LYS A 196 -20.38 -30.71 -5.92
N GLY A 197 -19.20 -30.54 -6.52
CA GLY A 197 -18.94 -30.96 -7.89
C GLY A 197 -19.27 -29.93 -8.97
N THR A 198 -19.86 -28.77 -8.62
CA THR A 198 -20.03 -27.68 -9.59
C THR A 198 -18.65 -27.14 -10.00
N ALA A 199 -18.43 -27.03 -11.31
CA ALA A 199 -17.19 -26.50 -11.85
C ALA A 199 -17.01 -25.03 -11.50
N ILE A 200 -15.76 -24.63 -11.27
CA ILE A 200 -15.42 -23.21 -11.15
C ILE A 200 -15.72 -22.50 -12.48
N SER A 201 -16.49 -21.41 -12.42
CA SER A 201 -16.76 -20.55 -13.57
C SER A 201 -16.77 -19.10 -13.13
N LYS A 202 -16.54 -18.17 -14.06
CA LYS A 202 -16.62 -16.73 -13.76
C LYS A 202 -18.02 -16.36 -13.28
N GLU A 203 -19.07 -16.88 -13.94
CA GLU A 203 -20.45 -16.58 -13.55
C GLU A 203 -20.77 -17.08 -12.14
N LEU A 204 -20.24 -18.25 -11.73
CA LEU A 204 -20.44 -18.79 -10.40
C LEU A 204 -19.76 -17.92 -9.34
N LEU A 205 -18.54 -17.47 -9.59
CA LEU A 205 -17.81 -16.60 -8.66
C LEU A 205 -18.46 -15.22 -8.54
N ASP A 206 -18.88 -14.62 -9.66
CA ASP A 206 -19.57 -13.32 -9.68
C ASP A 206 -20.91 -13.39 -8.94
N GLU A 207 -21.65 -14.48 -9.15
CA GLU A 207 -22.88 -14.74 -8.43
C GLU A 207 -22.64 -14.88 -6.92
N ALA A 208 -21.71 -15.74 -6.52
CA ALA A 208 -21.39 -15.97 -5.10
C ALA A 208 -20.90 -14.67 -4.43
N LYS A 209 -20.05 -13.90 -5.11
CA LYS A 209 -19.56 -12.59 -4.67
C LYS A 209 -20.69 -11.58 -4.48
N SER A 210 -21.66 -11.54 -5.40
CA SER A 210 -22.84 -10.68 -5.27
C SER A 210 -23.69 -11.04 -4.06
N TYR A 211 -23.97 -12.33 -3.85
CA TYR A 211 -24.72 -12.80 -2.67
C TYR A 211 -23.98 -12.49 -1.37
N TYR A 212 -22.67 -12.73 -1.32
CA TYR A 212 -21.83 -12.44 -0.16
C TYR A 212 -21.85 -10.95 0.21
N LYS A 213 -21.60 -10.05 -0.75
CA LYS A 213 -21.61 -8.59 -0.52
C LYS A 213 -22.98 -8.10 -0.08
N ASN A 214 -24.06 -8.62 -0.67
CA ASN A 214 -25.43 -8.29 -0.29
C ASN A 214 -25.79 -8.80 1.12
N ALA A 215 -25.29 -9.98 1.52
CA ALA A 215 -25.48 -10.52 2.86
C ALA A 215 -24.72 -9.71 3.91
N LEU A 216 -23.47 -9.33 3.63
CA LEU A 216 -22.67 -8.46 4.49
C LEU A 216 -23.33 -7.09 4.69
N ALA A 217 -23.78 -6.44 3.60
CA ALA A 217 -24.45 -5.14 3.69
C ALA A 217 -25.73 -5.22 4.53
N HIS A 218 -26.55 -6.26 4.31
CA HIS A 218 -27.78 -6.48 5.08
C HIS A 218 -27.50 -6.73 6.56
N ASN A 219 -26.55 -7.62 6.89
CA ASN A 219 -26.20 -7.94 8.26
C ASN A 219 -25.55 -6.75 8.99
N SER A 220 -24.76 -5.94 8.28
CA SER A 220 -24.19 -4.69 8.80
C SER A 220 -25.28 -3.68 9.17
N ASN A 221 -26.30 -3.53 8.33
CA ASN A 221 -27.44 -2.65 8.64
C ASN A 221 -28.20 -3.11 9.89
N ILE A 222 -28.45 -4.42 10.03
CA ILE A 222 -29.05 -4.99 11.26
C ILE A 222 -28.18 -4.69 12.48
N ASP A 223 -26.86 -4.90 12.36
CA ASP A 223 -25.91 -4.64 13.44
C ASP A 223 -25.92 -3.16 13.88
N ILE A 224 -26.03 -2.23 12.93
CA ILE A 224 -26.13 -0.79 13.21
C ILE A 224 -27.45 -0.48 13.93
N GLU A 225 -28.58 -1.02 13.46
CA GLU A 225 -29.89 -0.80 14.07
C GLU A 225 -29.97 -1.37 15.49
N LEU A 226 -29.53 -2.62 15.67
CA LEU A 226 -29.45 -3.25 16.98
C LEU A 226 -28.48 -2.52 17.91
N GLY A 227 -27.35 -2.06 17.39
CA GLY A 227 -26.41 -1.22 18.12
C GLY A 227 -27.05 0.07 18.63
N ARG A 228 -27.80 0.78 17.76
CA ARG A 228 -28.55 2.00 18.14
C ARG A 228 -29.60 1.69 19.20
N LYS A 229 -30.35 0.59 19.04
CA LYS A 229 -31.38 0.14 20.01
C LYS A 229 -30.75 -0.18 21.37
N ALA A 230 -29.64 -0.91 21.38
CA ALA A 230 -28.89 -1.25 22.59
C ALA A 230 -28.42 0.01 23.32
N TRP A 231 -27.79 0.94 22.60
CA TRP A 231 -27.34 2.21 23.18
C TRP A 231 -28.49 3.08 23.71
N LYS A 232 -29.62 3.12 22.99
CA LYS A 232 -30.81 3.87 23.43
C LYS A 232 -31.38 3.30 24.73
N ALA A 233 -31.50 1.97 24.82
CA ALA A 233 -31.97 1.30 26.04
C ALA A 233 -31.02 1.50 27.22
N MET A 234 -29.72 1.35 27.00
CA MET A 234 -28.71 1.48 28.05
C MET A 234 -28.56 2.91 28.57
N LYS A 235 -28.65 3.92 27.68
CA LYS A 235 -28.69 5.33 28.10
C LYS A 235 -29.96 5.70 28.87
N ALA A 236 -31.10 5.08 28.53
CA ALA A 236 -32.33 5.27 29.30
C ALA A 236 -32.24 4.62 30.69
N LYS A 237 -31.56 3.47 30.81
CA LYS A 237 -31.34 2.78 32.10
C LYS A 237 -30.32 3.51 32.99
N TYR A 238 -29.28 4.10 32.40
CA TYR A 238 -28.22 4.82 33.11
C TYR A 238 -28.06 6.25 32.58
N PRO A 239 -28.95 7.19 32.96
CA PRO A 239 -28.83 8.58 32.55
C PRO A 239 -27.52 9.18 33.07
N GLU A 240 -26.94 10.11 32.31
CA GLU A 240 -25.70 10.86 32.62
C GLU A 240 -24.38 10.06 32.70
N LYS A 241 -24.41 8.73 32.63
CA LYS A 241 -23.19 7.91 32.64
C LYS A 241 -22.48 7.93 31.28
N LYS A 242 -21.15 8.12 31.32
CA LYS A 242 -20.30 8.04 30.11
C LYS A 242 -19.96 6.59 29.76
N TYR A 243 -19.57 6.36 28.51
CA TYR A 243 -19.35 4.99 27.98
C TYR A 243 -18.29 4.18 28.76
N TYR A 244 -17.33 4.85 29.41
CA TYR A 244 -16.25 4.25 30.19
C TYR A 244 -16.54 4.15 31.68
N GLU A 245 -17.67 4.69 32.15
CA GLU A 245 -18.01 4.67 33.57
C GLU A 245 -18.65 3.34 33.97
N ILE A 246 -18.34 2.89 35.19
CA ILE A 246 -18.84 1.64 35.75
C ILE A 246 -20.32 1.80 36.08
N VAL A 247 -21.09 0.79 35.67
CA VAL A 247 -22.51 0.64 35.96
C VAL A 247 -22.71 -0.63 36.81
N GLU A 248 -23.83 -1.33 36.66
CA GLU A 248 -24.16 -2.53 37.40
C GLU A 248 -23.21 -3.71 37.13
N GLY A 249 -22.84 -4.44 38.19
CA GLY A 249 -22.02 -5.66 38.09
C GLY A 249 -20.53 -5.43 37.78
N GLY A 250 -19.99 -4.24 38.06
CA GLY A 250 -18.57 -3.92 37.85
C GLY A 250 -18.16 -3.72 36.39
N LYS A 251 -19.13 -3.72 35.46
CA LYS A 251 -18.90 -3.51 34.02
C LYS A 251 -19.05 -2.05 33.66
N THR A 252 -18.31 -1.59 32.66
CA THR A 252 -18.52 -0.27 32.06
C THR A 252 -19.83 -0.20 31.28
N LEU A 253 -20.37 1.00 31.06
CA LEU A 253 -21.56 1.18 30.21
C LEU A 253 -21.38 0.56 28.82
N LYS A 254 -20.19 0.68 28.22
CA LYS A 254 -19.85 0.04 26.93
C LYS A 254 -19.94 -1.48 27.00
N GLU A 255 -19.37 -2.11 28.02
CA GLU A 255 -19.41 -3.56 28.19
C GLU A 255 -20.82 -4.07 28.46
N ALA A 256 -21.58 -3.39 29.32
CA ALA A 256 -22.97 -3.71 29.57
C ALA A 256 -23.83 -3.57 28.30
N THR A 257 -23.57 -2.54 27.49
CA THR A 257 -24.22 -2.36 26.17
C THR A 257 -23.84 -3.45 25.19
N SER A 258 -22.58 -3.88 25.16
CA SER A 258 -22.14 -4.99 24.30
C SER A 258 -22.77 -6.32 24.68
N ALA A 259 -22.96 -6.57 25.99
CA ALA A 259 -23.64 -7.75 26.48
C ALA A 259 -25.13 -7.74 26.09
N TYR A 260 -25.81 -6.60 26.23
CA TYR A 260 -27.20 -6.44 25.81
C TYR A 260 -27.36 -6.49 24.29
N LEU A 261 -26.39 -5.95 23.54
CA LEU A 261 -26.36 -6.12 22.09
C LEU A 261 -26.27 -7.60 21.72
N LYS A 262 -25.45 -8.39 22.42
CA LYS A 262 -25.34 -9.83 22.18
C LYS A 262 -26.66 -10.57 22.38
N THR A 263 -27.43 -10.21 23.41
CA THR A 263 -28.77 -10.82 23.62
C THR A 263 -29.74 -10.44 22.51
N LEU A 264 -29.75 -9.15 22.10
CA LEU A 264 -30.58 -8.70 20.98
C LEU A 264 -30.22 -9.37 19.65
N LYS A 265 -28.93 -9.62 19.40
CA LYS A 265 -28.48 -10.36 18.21
C LYS A 265 -28.97 -11.81 18.24
N GLU A 266 -28.96 -12.46 19.40
CA GLU A 266 -29.46 -13.84 19.53
C GLU A 266 -30.99 -13.89 19.34
N GLU A 267 -31.74 -12.90 19.84
CA GLU A 267 -33.20 -12.79 19.62
C GLU A 267 -33.57 -12.59 18.14
N GLN A 268 -32.70 -11.95 17.35
CA GLN A 268 -32.94 -11.66 15.94
C GLN A 268 -32.08 -12.48 14.98
N LYS A 269 -31.57 -13.63 15.45
CA LYS A 269 -30.66 -14.48 14.67
C LYS A 269 -31.24 -14.90 13.32
N ASP A 270 -32.55 -15.11 13.25
CA ASP A 270 -33.26 -15.52 12.03
C ASP A 270 -33.32 -14.43 10.94
N ASN A 271 -33.05 -13.17 11.29
CA ASN A 271 -33.02 -12.04 10.36
C ASN A 271 -31.66 -11.91 9.64
N TYR A 272 -30.61 -12.58 10.15
CA TYR A 272 -29.29 -12.56 9.54
C TYR A 272 -29.29 -13.44 8.28
N ARG A 273 -28.66 -12.92 7.23
CA ARG A 273 -28.38 -13.68 6.01
C ARG A 273 -27.13 -14.52 6.19
N VAL A 274 -27.09 -15.67 5.52
CA VAL A 274 -25.91 -16.55 5.46
C VAL A 274 -24.76 -15.79 4.81
N VAL A 275 -23.57 -15.88 5.42
CA VAL A 275 -22.35 -15.24 4.95
C VAL A 275 -21.32 -16.34 4.70
N THR A 276 -20.85 -16.41 3.46
CA THR A 276 -19.86 -17.39 3.01
C THR A 276 -18.68 -16.63 2.44
N PRO A 277 -17.56 -16.51 3.18
CA PRO A 277 -16.44 -15.65 2.80
C PRO A 277 -15.58 -16.24 1.69
N SER A 278 -15.48 -17.56 1.62
CA SER A 278 -14.62 -18.23 0.65
C SER A 278 -15.29 -19.46 0.04
N LEU A 279 -14.83 -19.84 -1.16
CA LEU A 279 -15.20 -21.06 -1.84
C LEU A 279 -13.97 -21.93 -2.04
N THR A 280 -14.06 -23.19 -1.63
CA THR A 280 -12.96 -24.16 -1.81
C THR A 280 -13.24 -25.06 -3.01
N PHE A 281 -12.25 -25.17 -3.88
CA PHE A 281 -12.25 -25.98 -5.08
C PHE A 281 -11.14 -27.01 -5.04
N VAL A 282 -11.43 -28.21 -5.52
CA VAL A 282 -10.49 -29.32 -5.65
C VAL A 282 -10.44 -29.79 -7.10
N PRO A 283 -9.27 -30.19 -7.62
CA PRO A 283 -9.17 -30.70 -8.97
C PRO A 283 -9.80 -32.09 -9.07
N SER A 284 -10.53 -32.36 -10.15
CA SER A 284 -11.18 -33.66 -10.38
C SER A 284 -10.20 -34.85 -10.41
N SER A 285 -8.92 -34.61 -10.73
CA SER A 285 -7.83 -35.59 -10.75
C SER A 285 -7.11 -35.78 -9.40
N GLY A 286 -7.53 -35.08 -8.34
CA GLY A 286 -6.91 -35.12 -7.00
C GLY A 286 -5.74 -34.15 -6.80
N SER A 287 -4.94 -33.89 -7.84
CA SER A 287 -4.02 -32.75 -7.89
C SER A 287 -3.89 -32.20 -9.30
N ALA A 288 -3.52 -30.93 -9.43
CA ALA A 288 -3.31 -30.27 -10.71
C ALA A 288 -2.11 -29.34 -10.67
N LEU A 289 -1.34 -29.29 -11.76
CA LEU A 289 -0.24 -28.35 -11.88
C LEU A 289 -0.78 -26.96 -12.19
N ILE A 290 -0.47 -26.00 -11.32
CA ILE A 290 -0.81 -24.60 -11.48
C ILE A 290 0.49 -23.80 -11.59
N THR A 291 0.56 -22.97 -12.61
CA THR A 291 1.67 -22.11 -12.92
C THR A 291 1.29 -20.67 -12.57
N VAL A 292 2.02 -20.07 -11.63
CA VAL A 292 1.79 -18.70 -11.15
C VAL A 292 3.06 -17.87 -11.25
N ASN A 293 2.88 -16.57 -11.45
CA ASN A 293 3.99 -15.63 -11.39
C ASN A 293 4.51 -15.56 -9.94
N PRO A 294 5.82 -15.68 -9.69
CA PRO A 294 6.39 -15.69 -8.33
C PRO A 294 6.15 -14.38 -7.56
N TYR A 295 5.80 -13.29 -8.24
CA TYR A 295 5.53 -11.99 -7.62
C TYR A 295 4.05 -11.78 -7.25
N TRP A 296 3.17 -12.75 -7.52
CA TRP A 296 1.73 -12.65 -7.29
C TRP A 296 1.27 -13.08 -5.90
N GLY A 297 2.20 -13.47 -5.02
CA GLY A 297 1.82 -13.94 -3.69
C GLY A 297 2.98 -14.20 -2.75
N ARG A 298 2.66 -14.80 -1.60
CA ARG A 298 3.60 -15.25 -0.57
C ARG A 298 3.43 -16.74 -0.37
N LEU A 299 4.55 -17.47 -0.40
CA LEU A 299 4.56 -18.91 -0.15
C LEU A 299 4.87 -19.19 1.33
N SER A 300 4.05 -20.01 1.98
CA SER A 300 4.24 -20.34 3.40
C SER A 300 5.48 -21.19 3.68
N ASN A 301 5.86 -22.06 2.73
CA ASN A 301 7.04 -22.92 2.84
C ASN A 301 7.85 -22.88 1.54
N PRO A 302 9.07 -22.31 1.53
CA PRO A 302 9.88 -22.16 0.31
C PRO A 302 10.66 -23.42 -0.09
N ARG A 303 10.53 -24.54 0.64
CA ARG A 303 11.26 -25.78 0.35
C ARG A 303 10.59 -26.52 -0.82
N GLN A 304 11.36 -26.75 -1.88
CA GLN A 304 10.94 -27.55 -3.02
C GLN A 304 10.60 -28.99 -2.59
N GLY A 305 9.49 -29.52 -3.09
CA GLY A 305 8.93 -30.83 -2.76
C GLY A 305 8.19 -30.88 -1.42
N ALA A 306 8.08 -29.76 -0.70
CA ALA A 306 7.34 -29.70 0.55
C ALA A 306 5.91 -29.17 0.33
N LYS A 307 4.99 -29.59 1.21
CA LYS A 307 3.65 -29.03 1.25
C LYS A 307 3.71 -27.57 1.72
N GLY A 308 3.00 -26.70 1.02
CA GLY A 308 2.93 -25.28 1.28
C GLY A 308 1.62 -24.69 0.75
N THR A 309 1.38 -23.44 1.13
CA THR A 309 0.23 -22.65 0.69
C THR A 309 0.77 -21.37 0.08
N LEU A 310 0.41 -21.12 -1.18
CA LEU A 310 0.63 -19.84 -1.82
C LEU A 310 -0.59 -18.97 -1.59
N THR A 311 -0.39 -17.86 -0.88
CA THR A 311 -1.41 -16.81 -0.72
C THR A 311 -1.18 -15.76 -1.81
N LEU A 312 -2.10 -15.66 -2.75
CA LEU A 312 -2.13 -14.62 -3.76
C LEU A 312 -2.53 -13.26 -3.15
N LYS A 313 -2.32 -12.16 -3.87
CA LYS A 313 -2.64 -10.82 -3.34
C LYS A 313 -4.14 -10.53 -3.21
N ASP A 314 -4.97 -11.25 -3.96
CA ASP A 314 -6.43 -11.28 -3.82
C ASP A 314 -6.89 -12.23 -2.69
N GLU A 315 -5.96 -12.68 -1.84
CA GLU A 315 -6.19 -13.63 -0.74
C GLU A 315 -6.60 -15.04 -1.17
N THR A 316 -6.63 -15.33 -2.47
CA THR A 316 -6.79 -16.69 -2.97
C THR A 316 -5.64 -17.58 -2.47
N LEU A 317 -5.98 -18.70 -1.83
CA LEU A 317 -5.04 -19.67 -1.28
C LEU A 317 -4.93 -20.88 -2.21
N ILE A 318 -3.72 -21.16 -2.69
CA ILE A 318 -3.42 -22.37 -3.44
C ILE A 318 -2.59 -23.27 -2.54
N THR A 319 -3.18 -24.38 -2.09
CA THR A 319 -2.49 -25.34 -1.20
C THR A 319 -2.04 -26.55 -2.01
N GLY A 320 -0.78 -26.94 -1.83
CA GLY A 320 -0.20 -28.05 -2.60
C GLY A 320 1.28 -28.25 -2.33
N ILE A 321 1.95 -28.89 -3.29
CA ILE A 321 3.39 -29.17 -3.23
C ILE A 321 4.08 -28.25 -4.26
N THR A 322 5.09 -27.51 -3.81
CA THR A 322 5.88 -26.57 -4.64
C THR A 322 7.16 -27.16 -5.20
#